data_AF-D9PKD8-F1
#
_entry.id   AF-D9PKD8-F1
#
_cell.length_a   1.000
_cell.length_b   1.000
_cell.length_c   1.000
_cell.angle_alpha   90.00
_cell.angle_beta   90.00
_cell.angle_gamma   90.00
#
_symmetry.space_group_name_H-M   'P 1'
#
loop_
_entity.id
_entity.type
_entity.pdbx_description
1 polymer ?
#
loop_
_entity_poly.entity_id
_entity_poly.type
_entity_poly.pdbx_seq_one_letter_code
_entity_poly.pdbx_strand_id
1 'polypeptide(L)'
;GEVLELLQDRYRRARRQDDPDEWKETDWSAVDLEAMVPFLEIFPSRWDLSVSLDGRKYWVVDFWCLTPGCPCTDVALDFVAADDDTSEHVVVDLETGEPDEPEASEAAQRLWAAFRGEPTAFAELEARREATRRVARELPAHLESR
;
A
#
# COMPACT_ATOMS: atom_id res chain seq x y z
N GLY A 1 -13.49 17.35 20.31
CA GLY A 1 -13.02 18.60 19.69
C GLY A 1 -12.00 18.19 18.66
N GLU A 2 -12.12 18.68 17.42
CA GLU A 2 -11.46 18.12 16.23
C GLU A 2 -9.95 17.85 16.39
N VAL A 3 -9.20 18.79 16.98
CA VAL A 3 -7.76 18.62 17.23
C VAL A 3 -7.46 17.47 18.20
N LEU A 4 -8.26 17.32 19.27
CA LEU A 4 -8.10 16.23 20.23
C LEU A 4 -8.43 14.88 19.58
N GLU A 5 -9.46 14.82 18.75
CA GLU A 5 -9.84 13.61 18.01
C GLU A 5 -8.73 13.19 17.04
N LEU A 6 -8.14 14.14 16.31
CA LEU A 6 -7.00 13.89 15.43
C LEU A 6 -5.77 13.38 16.20
N LEU A 7 -5.46 13.96 17.36
CA LEU A 7 -4.35 13.50 18.19
C LEU A 7 -4.62 12.10 18.78
N GLN A 8 -5.85 11.82 19.19
CA GLN A 8 -6.26 10.51 19.67
C GLN A 8 -6.17 9.46 18.56
N ASP A 9 -6.58 9.81 17.35
CA ASP A 9 -6.47 8.94 16.19
C ASP A 9 -5.02 8.62 15.85
N ARG A 10 -4.18 9.66 15.75
CA ARG A 10 -2.74 9.51 15.52
C ARG A 10 -2.08 8.65 16.60
N TYR A 11 -2.47 8.83 17.87
CA TYR A 11 -1.97 8.01 18.97
C TYR A 11 -2.39 6.54 18.85
N ARG A 12 -3.64 6.27 18.45
CA ARG A 12 -4.12 4.90 18.20
C ARG A 12 -3.33 4.24 17.07
N ARG A 13 -3.17 4.91 15.92
CA ARG A 13 -2.35 4.42 14.79
C ARG A 13 -0.90 4.18 15.21
N ALA A 14 -0.30 5.13 15.94
CA ALA A 14 1.09 5.04 16.38
C ALA A 14 1.37 3.78 17.23
N ARG A 15 0.40 3.33 18.03
CA ARG A 15 0.54 2.15 18.88
C ARG A 15 0.46 0.82 18.14
N ARG A 16 -0.02 0.83 16.89
CA ARG A 16 -0.19 -0.36 16.05
C ARG A 16 0.73 -0.39 14.84
N GLN A 17 1.69 0.55 14.76
CA GLN A 17 2.61 0.64 13.62
C GLN A 17 3.38 -0.63 13.34
N ASP A 18 3.60 -1.48 14.34
CA ASP A 18 4.33 -2.74 14.20
C ASP A 18 3.45 -3.96 14.51
N ASP A 19 2.13 -3.78 14.64
CA ASP A 19 1.19 -4.87 14.91
C ASP A 19 1.10 -5.78 13.66
N PRO A 20 1.63 -7.01 13.72
CA PRO A 20 1.66 -7.89 12.56
C PRO A 20 0.34 -8.66 12.38
N ASP A 21 -0.60 -8.52 13.34
CA ASP A 21 -1.87 -9.23 13.40
C ASP A 21 -3.09 -8.30 13.27
N GLU A 22 -2.88 -6.99 13.05
CA GLU A 22 -3.95 -6.00 12.87
C GLU A 22 -4.97 -6.42 11.80
N TRP A 23 -4.49 -7.06 10.72
CA TRP A 23 -5.32 -7.57 9.63
C TRP A 23 -6.43 -8.54 10.08
N LYS A 24 -6.29 -9.18 11.24
CA LYS A 24 -7.32 -10.06 11.80
C LYS A 24 -8.54 -9.27 12.27
N GLU A 25 -8.42 -7.96 12.48
CA GLU A 25 -9.53 -7.09 12.87
C GLU A 25 -10.21 -6.40 11.69
N THR A 26 -9.61 -6.48 10.50
CA THR A 26 -10.19 -5.96 9.25
C THR A 26 -11.55 -6.59 8.97
N ASP A 27 -12.48 -5.76 8.49
CA ASP A 27 -13.76 -6.21 7.93
C ASP A 27 -13.55 -6.71 6.50
N TRP A 28 -13.18 -7.98 6.39
CA TRP A 28 -12.95 -8.66 5.11
C TRP A 28 -14.19 -8.78 4.24
N SER A 29 -15.40 -8.51 4.75
CA SER A 29 -16.62 -8.53 3.94
C SER A 29 -16.75 -7.31 3.03
N ALA A 30 -16.02 -6.23 3.33
CA ALA A 30 -15.98 -5.01 2.54
C ALA A 30 -14.81 -4.96 1.53
N VAL A 31 -13.89 -5.94 1.58
CA VAL A 31 -12.69 -5.99 0.74
C VAL A 31 -12.93 -6.90 -0.46
N ASP A 32 -12.65 -6.39 -1.67
CA ASP A 32 -12.71 -7.18 -2.89
C ASP A 32 -11.42 -8.01 -3.07
N LEU A 33 -11.51 -9.30 -2.73
CA LEU A 33 -10.39 -10.24 -2.83
C LEU A 33 -10.13 -10.74 -4.26
N GLU A 34 -10.98 -10.41 -5.24
CA GLU A 34 -10.74 -10.71 -6.66
C GLU A 34 -9.80 -9.69 -7.32
N ALA A 35 -9.59 -8.54 -6.67
CA ALA A 35 -8.70 -7.47 -7.09
C ALA A 35 -7.40 -7.41 -6.27
N MET A 36 -6.46 -6.55 -6.69
CA MET A 36 -5.35 -6.15 -5.84
C MET A 36 -5.87 -5.22 -4.73
N VAL A 37 -5.50 -5.50 -3.48
CA VAL A 37 -6.06 -4.85 -2.30
C VAL A 37 -5.10 -3.77 -1.78
N PRO A 38 -5.58 -2.54 -1.50
CA PRO A 38 -4.76 -1.51 -0.87
C PRO A 38 -4.17 -1.99 0.46
N PHE A 39 -2.89 -1.70 0.70
CA PHE A 39 -2.24 -2.06 1.96
C PHE A 39 -2.96 -1.49 3.20
N LEU A 40 -3.52 -0.28 3.07
CA LEU A 40 -4.30 0.38 4.12
C LEU A 40 -5.60 -0.34 4.47
N GLU A 41 -6.17 -1.14 3.56
CA GLU A 41 -7.36 -1.95 3.88
C GLU A 41 -6.97 -3.17 4.71
N ILE A 42 -5.75 -3.70 4.50
CA ILE A 42 -5.20 -4.83 5.25
C ILE A 42 -4.69 -4.38 6.62
N PHE A 43 -4.01 -3.23 6.68
CA PHE A 43 -3.37 -2.69 7.88
C PHE A 43 -3.68 -1.18 8.06
N PRO A 44 -4.89 -0.82 8.52
CA PRO A 44 -5.37 0.56 8.53
C PRO A 44 -4.58 1.50 9.45
N SER A 45 -3.83 0.99 10.42
CA SER A 45 -3.03 1.84 11.28
C SER A 45 -1.74 2.30 10.63
N ARG A 46 -1.19 1.55 9.67
CA ARG A 46 0.16 1.79 9.10
C ARG A 46 0.25 3.15 8.42
N TRP A 47 1.41 3.78 8.50
CA TRP A 47 1.60 5.11 7.91
C TRP A 47 1.52 5.09 6.38
N ASP A 48 0.92 6.14 5.84
CA ASP A 48 0.80 6.35 4.41
C ASP A 48 2.16 6.66 3.79
N LEU A 49 2.39 6.14 2.58
CA LEU A 49 3.58 6.45 1.80
C LEU A 49 3.39 7.78 1.09
N SER A 50 4.50 8.49 0.82
CA SER A 50 4.44 9.72 0.05
C SER A 50 5.74 10.00 -0.68
N VAL A 51 5.64 10.73 -1.78
CA VAL A 51 6.76 11.23 -2.57
C VAL A 51 6.56 12.71 -2.87
N SER A 52 7.64 13.44 -3.09
CA SER A 52 7.57 14.80 -3.63
C SER A 52 8.27 14.88 -4.98
N LEU A 53 7.60 15.45 -5.97
CA LEU A 53 8.13 15.68 -7.31
C LEU A 53 7.84 17.13 -7.70
N ASP A 54 8.87 17.86 -8.16
CA ASP A 54 8.78 19.26 -8.58
C ASP A 54 8.12 20.19 -7.53
N GLY A 55 8.34 19.91 -6.24
CA GLY A 55 7.78 20.68 -5.11
C GLY A 55 6.33 20.33 -4.76
N ARG A 56 5.71 19.39 -5.46
CA ARG A 56 4.37 18.89 -5.21
C ARG A 56 4.41 17.56 -4.46
N LYS A 57 3.53 17.38 -3.48
CA LYS A 57 3.42 16.16 -2.67
C LYS A 57 2.35 15.23 -3.23
N TYR A 58 2.67 13.94 -3.25
CA TYR A 58 1.78 12.86 -3.62
C TYR A 58 1.71 11.83 -2.50
N TRP A 59 0.51 11.37 -2.19
CA TRP A 59 0.30 10.14 -1.41
C TRP A 59 0.47 8.94 -2.33
N VAL A 60 1.06 7.86 -1.81
CA VAL A 60 1.28 6.64 -2.56
C VAL A 60 0.40 5.55 -1.93
N VAL A 61 -0.54 5.04 -2.71
CA VAL A 61 -1.39 3.90 -2.33
C VAL A 61 -0.84 2.67 -3.04
N ASP A 62 -0.37 1.71 -2.27
CA ASP A 62 0.16 0.45 -2.76
C ASP A 62 -0.88 -0.67 -2.66
N PHE A 63 -1.06 -1.39 -3.77
CA PHE A 63 -2.03 -2.46 -3.92
C PHE A 63 -1.33 -3.80 -4.09
N TRP A 64 -1.91 -4.84 -3.50
CA TRP A 64 -1.27 -6.15 -3.36
C TRP A 64 -2.19 -7.30 -3.70
N CYS A 65 -1.63 -8.31 -4.37
CA CYS A 65 -2.31 -9.58 -4.61
C CYS A 65 -2.45 -10.40 -3.32
N LEU A 66 -3.68 -10.71 -2.92
CA LEU A 66 -4.00 -11.59 -1.79
C LEU A 66 -4.28 -13.04 -2.18
N THR A 67 -4.14 -13.40 -3.47
CA THR A 67 -4.32 -14.78 -3.93
C THR A 67 -3.31 -15.72 -3.25
N PRO A 68 -3.77 -16.74 -2.48
CA PRO A 68 -2.88 -17.65 -1.78
C PRO A 68 -1.97 -18.41 -2.75
N GLY A 69 -0.66 -18.40 -2.49
CA GLY A 69 0.33 -19.11 -3.32
C GLY A 69 0.66 -18.44 -4.66
N CYS A 70 0.11 -17.26 -4.96
CA CYS A 70 0.48 -16.51 -6.16
C CYS A 70 1.96 -16.08 -6.09
N PRO A 71 2.78 -16.36 -7.11
CA PRO A 71 4.20 -16.04 -7.09
C PRO A 71 4.51 -14.60 -7.53
N CYS A 72 3.51 -13.77 -7.86
CA CYS A 72 3.77 -12.45 -8.43
C CYS A 72 4.62 -11.56 -7.50
N THR A 73 5.41 -10.72 -8.13
CA THR A 73 6.32 -9.75 -7.50
C THR A 73 5.80 -8.33 -7.66
N ASP A 74 4.67 -8.19 -8.36
CA ASP A 74 4.10 -6.92 -8.76
C ASP A 74 3.46 -6.19 -7.58
N VAL A 75 3.65 -4.87 -7.59
CA VAL A 75 2.88 -3.91 -6.81
C VAL A 75 2.28 -2.89 -7.76
N ALA A 76 0.99 -2.63 -7.63
CA ALA A 76 0.37 -1.49 -8.29
C ALA A 76 0.41 -0.28 -7.34
N LEU A 77 0.72 0.89 -7.87
CA LEU A 77 0.87 2.13 -7.13
C LEU A 77 -0.01 3.21 -7.74
N ASP A 78 -0.88 3.79 -6.92
CA ASP A 78 -1.52 5.07 -7.24
C ASP A 78 -0.77 6.20 -6.55
N PHE A 79 -0.33 7.18 -7.35
CA PHE A 79 0.20 8.44 -6.88
C PHE A 79 -0.90 9.49 -6.89
N VAL A 80 -1.50 9.76 -5.73
CA VAL A 80 -2.60 10.72 -5.58
C VAL A 80 -2.05 12.06 -5.14
N ALA A 81 -2.32 13.12 -5.89
CA ALA A 81 -1.92 14.46 -5.51
C ALA A 81 -2.51 14.88 -4.16
N ALA A 82 -1.71 15.56 -3.33
CA ALA A 82 -2.19 16.01 -2.01
C ALA A 82 -3.01 17.32 -2.07
N ASP A 83 -3.00 18.02 -3.21
CA ASP A 83 -3.57 19.35 -3.41
C ASP A 83 -4.73 19.39 -4.43
N ASP A 84 -5.00 18.31 -5.16
CA ASP A 84 -6.18 18.13 -6.02
C ASP A 84 -6.54 16.64 -6.21
N ASP A 85 -7.51 16.35 -7.08
CA ASP A 85 -8.02 14.99 -7.33
C ASP A 85 -7.28 14.28 -8.49
N THR A 86 -6.07 14.71 -8.87
CA THR A 86 -5.28 14.03 -9.91
C THR A 86 -4.57 12.81 -9.36
N SER A 87 -4.57 11.72 -10.12
CA SER A 87 -3.80 10.51 -9.81
C SER A 87 -3.09 9.96 -11.04
N GLU A 88 -1.96 9.30 -10.79
CA GLU A 88 -1.19 8.56 -11.78
C GLU A 88 -0.99 7.13 -11.29
N HIS A 89 -1.06 6.17 -12.22
CA HIS A 89 -1.02 4.75 -11.92
C HIS A 89 0.20 4.08 -12.56
N VAL A 90 0.84 3.17 -11.84
CA VAL A 90 1.89 2.30 -12.38
C VAL A 90 1.86 0.94 -11.70
N VAL A 91 2.14 -0.11 -12.46
CA VAL A 91 2.45 -1.44 -11.93
C VAL A 91 3.95 -1.66 -12.06
N VAL A 92 4.59 -2.17 -11.01
CA VAL A 92 6.03 -2.39 -10.95
C VAL A 92 6.32 -3.79 -10.46
N ASP A 93 7.18 -4.51 -11.17
CA ASP A 93 7.77 -5.75 -10.68
C ASP A 93 8.87 -5.43 -9.64
N LEU A 94 8.67 -5.85 -8.39
CA LEU A 94 9.64 -5.60 -7.31
C LEU A 94 10.92 -6.44 -7.38
N GLU A 95 11.01 -7.47 -8.23
CA GLU A 95 12.29 -8.14 -8.45
C GLU A 95 13.22 -7.34 -9.37
N THR A 96 12.64 -6.68 -10.37
CA THR A 96 13.41 -5.91 -11.36
C THR A 96 13.44 -4.41 -11.05
N GLY A 97 12.43 -3.91 -10.34
CA GLY A 97 12.21 -2.49 -10.07
C GLY A 97 11.75 -1.70 -11.31
N GLU A 98 11.34 -2.41 -12.35
CA GLU A 98 10.92 -1.84 -13.63
C GLU A 98 9.39 -1.79 -13.72
N PRO A 99 8.81 -0.72 -14.29
CA PRO A 99 7.39 -0.66 -14.59
C PRO A 99 6.98 -1.71 -15.61
N ASP A 100 5.79 -2.28 -15.44
CA ASP A 100 5.15 -3.12 -16.46
C ASP A 100 4.64 -2.23 -17.61
N GLU A 101 5.13 -2.49 -18.82
CA GLU A 101 4.69 -1.83 -20.05
C GLU A 101 3.49 -2.57 -20.69
N PRO A 102 2.53 -1.86 -21.34
CA PRO A 102 2.55 -0.45 -21.75
C PRO A 102 1.70 0.50 -20.87
N GLU A 103 1.42 0.15 -19.61
CA GLU A 103 0.31 0.76 -18.87
C GLU A 103 0.65 2.09 -18.16
N ALA A 104 1.94 2.42 -18.00
CA ALA A 104 2.38 3.59 -17.24
C ALA A 104 2.53 4.86 -18.10
N SER A 105 1.86 5.94 -17.69
CA SER A 105 2.04 7.28 -18.28
C SER A 105 3.48 7.81 -18.04
N GLU A 106 3.93 8.79 -18.83
CA GLU A 106 5.22 9.46 -18.57
C GLU A 106 5.25 10.12 -17.17
N ALA A 107 4.10 10.61 -16.70
CA ALA A 107 3.98 11.20 -15.37
C ALA A 107 4.12 10.14 -14.27
N ALA A 108 3.46 8.97 -14.43
CA ALA A 108 3.57 7.84 -13.53
C ALA A 108 5.02 7.32 -13.46
N GLN A 109 5.72 7.22 -14.59
CA GLN A 109 7.12 6.81 -14.64
C GLN A 109 8.04 7.79 -13.89
N ARG A 110 7.80 9.10 -14.03
CA ARG A 110 8.56 10.12 -13.29
C ARG A 110 8.30 10.06 -11.79
N LEU A 111 7.06 9.81 -11.38
CA LEU A 111 6.68 9.64 -9.97
C LEU A 111 7.29 8.38 -9.38
N TRP A 112 7.25 7.25 -10.10
CA TRP A 112 7.96 6.04 -9.72
C TRP A 112 9.46 6.28 -9.56
N ALA A 113 10.10 6.93 -10.53
CA ALA A 113 11.52 7.24 -10.49
C ALA A 113 11.89 8.12 -9.28
N ALA A 114 11.04 9.08 -8.92
CA ALA A 114 11.22 9.90 -7.73
C ALA A 114 11.05 9.07 -6.45
N PHE A 115 9.98 8.26 -6.37
CA PHE A 115 9.66 7.47 -5.19
C PHE A 115 10.73 6.42 -4.91
N ARG A 116 11.15 5.65 -5.93
CA ARG A 116 12.21 4.65 -5.80
C ARG A 116 13.58 5.27 -5.47
N GLY A 117 13.75 6.57 -5.72
CA GLY A 117 14.95 7.32 -5.36
C GLY A 117 15.05 7.64 -3.88
N GLU A 118 13.95 7.52 -3.12
CA GLU A 118 13.94 7.72 -1.67
C GLU A 118 14.67 6.55 -0.95
N PRO A 119 15.55 6.81 0.03
CA PRO A 119 16.42 5.78 0.62
C PRO A 119 15.71 4.55 1.20
N THR A 120 14.44 4.69 1.60
CA THR A 120 13.67 3.63 2.28
C THR A 120 12.50 3.10 1.45
N ALA A 121 12.20 3.69 0.29
CA ALA A 121 10.97 3.35 -0.45
C ALA A 121 10.92 1.87 -0.84
N PHE A 122 12.01 1.34 -1.40
CA PHE A 122 12.03 -0.05 -1.87
C PHE A 122 11.96 -1.05 -0.71
N ALA A 123 12.74 -0.81 0.35
CA ALA A 123 12.73 -1.66 1.55
C ALA A 123 11.34 -1.66 2.23
N GLU A 124 10.64 -0.53 2.21
CA GLU A 124 9.28 -0.43 2.74
C GLU A 124 8.28 -1.20 1.86
N LEU A 125 8.35 -1.11 0.53
CA LEU A 125 7.53 -1.93 -0.36
C LEU A 125 7.80 -3.44 -0.18
N GLU A 126 9.06 -3.84 -0.01
CA GLU A 126 9.42 -5.24 0.29
C GLU A 126 8.83 -5.71 1.63
N ALA A 127 8.91 -4.88 2.67
CA ALA A 127 8.33 -5.20 3.98
C ALA A 127 6.80 -5.34 3.91
N ARG A 128 6.13 -4.45 3.16
CA ARG A 128 4.68 -4.53 2.91
C ARG A 128 4.31 -5.77 2.11
N ARG A 129 5.10 -6.12 1.08
CA ARG A 129 4.93 -7.38 0.33
C ARG A 129 5.01 -8.58 1.26
N GLU A 130 6.02 -8.65 2.13
CA GLU A 130 6.17 -9.76 3.07
C GLU A 130 4.97 -9.87 4.02
N ALA A 131 4.55 -8.75 4.61
CA ALA A 131 3.38 -8.68 5.48
C ALA A 131 2.11 -9.17 4.74
N THR A 132 1.86 -8.65 3.54
CA THR A 132 0.69 -9.05 2.75
C THR A 132 0.76 -10.52 2.30
N ARG A 133 1.94 -11.05 1.96
CA ARG A 133 2.11 -12.47 1.63
C ARG A 133 1.88 -13.39 2.83
N ARG A 134 2.16 -12.92 4.05
CA ARG A 134 1.74 -13.62 5.26
C ARG A 134 0.22 -13.64 5.38
N VAL A 135 -0.44 -12.49 5.20
CA VAL A 135 -1.91 -12.41 5.23
C VAL A 135 -2.54 -13.32 4.18
N ALA A 136 -2.08 -13.27 2.92
CA ALA A 136 -2.58 -14.12 1.84
C ALA A 136 -2.53 -15.64 2.16
N ARG A 137 -1.56 -16.08 2.97
CA ARG A 137 -1.46 -17.49 3.41
C ARG A 137 -2.43 -17.84 4.54
N GLU A 138 -2.67 -16.91 5.46
CA GLU A 138 -3.47 -17.14 6.68
C GLU A 138 -4.96 -16.80 6.48
N LEU A 139 -5.28 -15.91 5.55
CA LEU A 139 -6.62 -15.35 5.34
C LEU A 139 -7.69 -16.41 5.05
N PRO A 140 -7.49 -17.41 4.17
CA PRO A 140 -8.53 -18.41 3.90
C PRO A 140 -9.01 -19.13 5.17
N ALA A 141 -8.07 -19.60 6.00
CA ALA A 141 -8.39 -20.26 7.27
C ALA A 141 -9.03 -19.30 8.28
N HIS A 142 -8.62 -18.02 8.28
CA HIS A 142 -9.24 -17.01 9.13
C HIS A 142 -10.71 -16.78 8.77
N LEU A 143 -11.03 -16.68 7.48
CA LEU A 143 -12.40 -16.49 6.99
C LEU A 143 -13.30 -17.68 7.30
N GLU A 144 -12.79 -18.92 7.24
CA GLU A 144 -13.54 -20.12 7.61
C GLU A 144 -13.82 -20.23 9.13
N SER A 145 -13.03 -19.55 9.95
CA SER A 145 -13.11 -19.61 11.42
C SER A 145 -14.07 -18.59 12.04
N ARG A 146 -14.62 -17.67 11.23
CA ARG A 146 -15.53 -16.60 11.64
C ARG A 146 -16.98 -16.93 11.30
#